data_AF-A0A4R2T916-F1
#
_entry.id   AF-A0A4R2T916-F1
#
_cell.length_a   1.000
_cell.length_b   1.000
_cell.length_c   1.000
_cell.angle_alpha   90.00
_cell.angle_beta   90.00
_cell.angle_gamma   90.00
#
_symmetry.space_group_name_H-M   'P 1'
#
loop_
_entity.id
_entity.type
_entity.pdbx_description
1 polymer ?
#
loop_
_entity_poly.entity_id
_entity_poly.type
_entity_poly.pdbx_seq_one_letter_code
_entity_poly.pdbx_strand_id
1 'polypeptide(L)'
;MTNYYFESDLENDLKQVGVSKEKRTTPIVQMSLAIDRAGLPVGYDLFSGNNHDSTMLIPALENMKNRYNLGRIILTADKALNSGKNLAFLVENNDGYIVSQKVRGASKTFIKEILKEEGYVYNSTKTFKIKSFFRERKTKNEKGEEIILKEKIVSCWSADYEAREKHKREKL
;
A
#
# COMPACT_ATOMS: atom_id res chain seq x y z
N MET A 1 -6.65 -3.38 4.10
CA MET A 1 -7.03 -4.44 5.03
C MET A 1 -7.51 -3.80 6.31
N THR A 2 -8.70 -4.19 6.75
CA THR A 2 -9.35 -3.71 7.97
C THR A 2 -9.46 -4.87 8.96
N ASN A 3 -9.14 -4.64 10.24
CA ASN A 3 -9.20 -5.69 11.26
C ASN A 3 -10.51 -5.51 12.06
N TYR A 4 -11.21 -6.62 12.29
CA TYR A 4 -12.34 -6.71 13.21
C TYR A 4 -11.89 -7.51 14.43
N TYR A 5 -12.06 -6.96 15.63
CA TYR A 5 -11.78 -7.67 16.87
C TYR A 5 -13.07 -8.15 17.51
N PHE A 6 -12.94 -9.08 18.45
CA PHE A 6 -14.05 -9.62 19.22
C PHE A 6 -13.76 -9.43 20.70
N GLU A 7 -14.80 -9.17 21.49
CA GLU A 7 -14.71 -9.19 22.96
C GLU A 7 -14.79 -10.65 23.46
N SER A 8 -13.90 -11.48 22.94
CA SER A 8 -13.81 -12.90 23.24
C SER A 8 -12.43 -13.39 22.88
N ASP A 9 -11.85 -14.24 23.73
CA ASP A 9 -10.55 -14.86 23.51
C ASP A 9 -10.65 -16.19 22.73
N LEU A 10 -11.84 -16.55 22.26
CA LEU A 10 -12.07 -17.81 21.56
C LEU A 10 -11.64 -17.72 20.10
N GLU A 11 -10.53 -18.41 19.80
CA GLU A 11 -10.04 -18.61 18.45
C GLU A 11 -10.85 -19.66 17.68
N ASN A 12 -10.89 -19.51 16.36
CA ASN A 12 -11.33 -20.54 15.42
C ASN A 12 -10.61 -20.34 14.07
N ASP A 13 -10.97 -21.10 13.04
CA ASP A 13 -10.28 -21.07 11.75
C ASP A 13 -10.16 -19.67 11.11
N LEU A 14 -11.07 -18.75 11.42
CA LEU A 14 -11.06 -17.37 10.90
C LEU A 14 -10.60 -16.35 11.97
N LYS A 15 -11.00 -16.54 13.22
CA LYS A 15 -10.67 -15.69 14.36
C LYS A 15 -9.37 -16.18 14.97
N GLN A 16 -8.26 -15.53 14.65
CA GLN A 16 -6.95 -15.90 15.17
C GLN A 16 -6.25 -14.67 15.76
N VAL A 17 -5.40 -14.87 16.76
CA VAL A 17 -4.54 -13.81 17.29
C VAL A 17 -3.53 -13.41 16.22
N GLY A 18 -3.46 -12.11 15.93
CA GLY A 18 -2.59 -11.58 14.88
C GLY A 18 -2.22 -10.13 15.11
N VAL A 19 -1.64 -9.50 14.09
CA VAL A 19 -1.18 -8.11 14.18
C VAL A 19 -2.37 -7.16 14.17
N SER A 20 -2.94 -6.90 15.35
CA SER A 20 -4.01 -5.93 15.54
C SER A 20 -3.50 -4.51 15.30
N LYS A 21 -4.19 -3.76 14.43
CA LYS A 21 -3.88 -2.32 14.17
C LYS A 21 -4.05 -1.48 15.45
N GLU A 22 -4.89 -1.93 16.39
CA GLU A 22 -5.10 -1.33 17.71
C GLU A 22 -4.26 -1.96 18.82
N LYS A 23 -3.32 -2.86 18.47
CA LYS A 23 -2.46 -3.59 19.43
C LYS A 23 -3.24 -4.40 20.48
N ARG A 24 -4.43 -4.89 20.14
CA ARG A 24 -5.20 -5.80 20.98
C ARG A 24 -4.62 -7.21 20.95
N THR A 25 -4.77 -7.93 22.06
CA THR A 25 -4.40 -9.35 22.21
C THR A 25 -5.53 -10.31 21.87
N THR A 26 -6.76 -9.81 21.77
CA THR A 26 -7.93 -10.60 21.38
C THR A 26 -7.82 -11.05 19.92
N PRO A 27 -8.34 -12.24 19.56
CA PRO A 27 -8.45 -12.70 18.18
C PRO A 27 -9.10 -11.66 17.25
N ILE A 28 -8.62 -11.62 16.01
CA ILE A 28 -9.12 -10.73 14.97
C ILE A 28 -9.48 -11.51 13.70
N VAL A 29 -10.28 -10.87 12.85
CA VAL A 29 -10.51 -11.26 11.45
C VAL A 29 -10.06 -10.09 10.58
N GLN A 30 -9.40 -10.38 9.47
CA GLN A 30 -9.00 -9.36 8.51
C GLN A 30 -9.94 -9.36 7.31
N MET A 31 -10.37 -8.17 6.88
CA MET A 31 -11.24 -7.98 5.72
C MET A 31 -10.53 -7.18 4.63
N SER A 32 -10.54 -7.72 3.42
CA SER A 32 -10.27 -6.95 2.20
C SER A 32 -11.60 -6.39 1.68
N LEU A 33 -11.58 -5.15 1.19
CA LEU A 33 -12.75 -4.52 0.60
C LEU A 33 -12.34 -3.95 -0.76
N ALA A 34 -13.06 -4.34 -1.79
CA ALA A 34 -12.93 -3.79 -3.12
C ALA A 34 -14.04 -2.77 -3.37
N ILE A 35 -13.65 -1.63 -3.93
CA ILE A 35 -14.54 -0.50 -4.17
C ILE A 35 -14.37 -0.07 -5.62
N ASP A 36 -15.46 0.30 -6.29
CA ASP A 36 -15.43 0.83 -7.64
C ASP A 36 -15.01 2.31 -7.69
N ARG A 37 -15.09 2.90 -8.88
CA ARG A 37 -14.74 4.31 -9.10
C ARG A 37 -15.76 5.30 -8.52
N ALA A 38 -16.99 4.86 -8.24
CA ALA A 38 -18.03 5.66 -7.62
C ALA A 38 -17.97 5.59 -6.08
N GLY A 39 -17.06 4.79 -5.51
CA GLY A 39 -16.98 4.57 -4.07
C GLY A 39 -17.92 3.49 -3.56
N LEU A 40 -18.53 2.70 -4.45
CA LEU A 40 -19.45 1.62 -4.09
C LEU A 40 -18.68 0.30 -3.86
N PRO A 41 -18.95 -0.42 -2.77
CA PRO A 41 -18.40 -1.75 -2.55
C PRO A 41 -18.75 -2.72 -3.67
N VAL A 42 -17.74 -3.34 -4.27
CA VAL A 42 -17.89 -4.39 -5.29
C VAL A 42 -17.82 -5.77 -4.66
N GLY A 43 -17.05 -5.92 -3.59
CA GLY A 43 -16.91 -7.20 -2.89
C GLY A 43 -15.94 -7.14 -1.73
N TYR A 44 -15.89 -8.21 -0.96
CA TYR A 44 -14.98 -8.35 0.17
C TYR A 44 -14.48 -9.79 0.27
N ASP A 45 -13.32 -9.97 0.91
CA ASP A 45 -12.85 -11.28 1.39
C ASP A 45 -12.50 -11.20 2.86
N LEU A 46 -12.75 -12.30 3.57
CA LEU A 46 -12.35 -12.48 4.96
C LEU A 46 -11.15 -13.40 5.02
N PHE A 47 -10.19 -13.03 5.85
CA PHE A 47 -8.96 -13.78 6.07
C PHE A 47 -8.74 -13.96 7.56
N SER A 48 -8.05 -15.05 7.88
CA SER A 48 -7.62 -15.34 9.24
C SER A 48 -6.81 -14.18 9.83
N GLY A 49 -7.05 -13.88 11.10
CA GLY A 49 -6.44 -12.78 11.83
C GLY A 49 -4.92 -12.74 11.81
N ASN A 50 -4.29 -13.92 11.72
CA ASN A 50 -2.85 -14.11 11.79
C ASN A 50 -2.11 -13.97 10.43
N ASN A 51 -2.78 -13.87 9.28
CA ASN A 51 -2.04 -13.66 8.04
C ASN A 51 -1.54 -12.22 7.92
N HIS A 52 -0.47 -12.04 7.14
CA HIS A 52 0.15 -10.74 6.94
C HIS A 52 -0.52 -10.00 5.77
N ASP A 53 -0.77 -8.68 5.91
CA ASP A 53 -1.39 -7.83 4.88
C ASP A 53 -0.79 -8.06 3.48
N SER A 54 0.54 -8.22 3.41
CA SER A 54 1.25 -8.39 2.13
C SER A 54 0.92 -9.70 1.40
N THR A 55 0.57 -10.77 2.11
CA THR A 55 0.27 -12.08 1.49
C THR A 55 -1.19 -12.22 1.11
N MET A 56 -2.08 -11.36 1.61
CA MET A 56 -3.51 -11.43 1.35
C MET A 56 -3.93 -10.75 0.04
N LEU A 57 -3.11 -9.83 -0.49
CA LEU A 57 -3.47 -9.03 -1.66
C LEU A 57 -3.69 -9.89 -2.92
N ILE A 58 -2.74 -10.76 -3.22
CA ILE A 58 -2.77 -11.59 -4.45
C ILE A 58 -4.02 -12.48 -4.44
N PRO A 59 -4.28 -13.29 -3.38
CA PRO A 59 -5.51 -14.09 -3.31
C PRO A 59 -6.79 -13.26 -3.42
N ALA A 60 -6.85 -12.09 -2.76
CA ALA A 60 -8.03 -11.21 -2.84
C ALA A 60 -8.29 -10.72 -4.26
N LEU A 61 -7.24 -10.31 -4.98
CA LEU A 61 -7.35 -9.83 -6.36
C LEU A 61 -7.77 -10.95 -7.31
N GLU A 62 -7.17 -12.14 -7.20
CA GLU A 62 -7.54 -13.30 -8.02
C GLU A 62 -8.99 -13.71 -7.79
N ASN A 63 -9.40 -13.85 -6.53
CA ASN A 63 -10.78 -14.21 -6.19
C ASN A 63 -11.78 -13.17 -6.69
N MET A 64 -11.45 -11.88 -6.62
CA MET A 64 -12.31 -10.82 -7.13
C MET A 64 -12.38 -10.83 -8.66
N LYS A 65 -11.24 -10.98 -9.36
CA LYS A 65 -11.21 -11.08 -10.82
C LYS A 65 -12.05 -12.25 -11.31
N ASN A 66 -11.91 -13.41 -10.68
CA ASN A 66 -12.65 -14.61 -11.04
C ASN A 66 -14.16 -14.47 -10.77
N ARG A 67 -14.54 -13.93 -9.61
CA ARG A 67 -15.97 -13.79 -9.24
C ARG A 67 -16.73 -12.78 -10.09
N TYR A 68 -16.09 -11.68 -10.46
CA TYR A 68 -16.76 -10.57 -11.16
C TYR A 68 -16.33 -10.41 -12.62
N ASN A 69 -15.54 -11.36 -13.15
CA ASN A 69 -14.98 -11.33 -14.50
C ASN A 69 -14.35 -9.96 -14.84
N LEU A 70 -13.54 -9.46 -13.90
CA LEU A 70 -12.92 -8.13 -14.04
C LEU A 70 -11.76 -8.21 -15.02
N GLY A 71 -11.67 -7.21 -15.91
CA GLY A 71 -10.50 -7.00 -16.75
C GLY A 71 -9.33 -6.40 -15.97
N ARG A 72 -8.77 -5.32 -16.51
CA ARG A 72 -7.65 -4.61 -15.89
C ARG A 72 -8.08 -3.91 -14.59
N ILE A 73 -7.31 -4.13 -13.52
CA ILE A 73 -7.49 -3.48 -12.22
C ILE A 73 -6.42 -2.40 -12.01
N ILE A 74 -6.76 -1.32 -11.32
CA ILE A 74 -5.78 -0.36 -10.78
C ILE A 74 -5.89 -0.38 -9.25
N LEU A 75 -4.92 -0.99 -8.58
CA LEU A 75 -4.88 -1.05 -7.13
C LEU A 75 -4.49 0.31 -6.55
N THR A 76 -5.32 0.88 -5.67
CA THR A 76 -4.92 2.03 -4.85
C THR A 76 -4.76 1.59 -3.40
N ALA A 77 -3.53 1.66 -2.88
CA ALA A 77 -3.22 1.05 -1.58
C ALA A 77 -2.19 1.83 -0.76
N ASP A 78 -2.19 1.57 0.55
CA ASP A 78 -1.21 2.13 1.47
C ASP A 78 0.17 1.46 1.32
N LYS A 79 1.13 1.91 2.13
CA LYS A 79 2.52 1.46 2.09
C LYS A 79 2.71 0.00 2.52
N ALA A 80 1.76 -0.59 3.24
CA ALA A 80 1.89 -1.97 3.72
C ALA A 80 1.78 -2.97 2.56
N LEU A 81 1.06 -2.57 1.50
CA LEU A 81 0.88 -3.37 0.29
C LEU A 81 1.94 -3.10 -0.79
N ASN A 82 2.87 -2.18 -0.55
CA ASN A 82 3.99 -1.84 -1.45
C ASN A 82 5.15 -2.86 -1.32
N SER A 83 4.85 -4.15 -1.48
CA SER A 83 5.84 -5.22 -1.52
C SER A 83 6.29 -5.48 -2.96
N GLY A 84 7.54 -5.92 -3.12
CA GLY A 84 8.08 -6.26 -4.45
C GLY A 84 7.27 -7.33 -5.18
N LYS A 85 6.91 -8.40 -4.47
CA LYS A 85 6.12 -9.52 -5.00
C LYS A 85 4.73 -9.08 -5.45
N ASN A 86 4.06 -8.24 -4.66
CA ASN A 86 2.71 -7.75 -4.98
C ASN A 86 2.71 -6.91 -6.26
N LEU A 87 3.71 -6.06 -6.40
CA LEU A 87 3.81 -5.17 -7.55
C LEU A 87 4.29 -5.90 -8.82
N ALA A 88 5.15 -6.91 -8.66
CA ALA A 88 5.49 -7.85 -9.72
C ALA A 88 4.22 -8.55 -10.25
N PHE A 89 3.43 -9.15 -9.36
CA PHE A 89 2.18 -9.82 -9.71
C PHE A 89 1.23 -8.92 -10.49
N LEU A 90 1.04 -7.67 -10.05
CA LEU A 90 0.19 -6.70 -10.75
C LEU A 90 0.70 -6.40 -12.17
N VAL A 91 2.00 -6.17 -12.33
CA VAL A 91 2.59 -5.86 -13.65
C VAL A 91 2.53 -7.06 -14.58
N GLU A 92 2.82 -8.26 -14.09
CA GLU A 92 2.74 -9.52 -14.87
C GLU A 92 1.32 -9.79 -15.37
N ASN A 93 0.30 -9.40 -14.59
CA ASN A 93 -1.11 -9.51 -14.97
C ASN A 93 -1.65 -8.32 -15.79
N ASN A 94 -0.78 -7.41 -16.26
CA ASN A 94 -1.15 -6.19 -16.98
C ASN A 94 -2.08 -5.24 -16.19
N ASP A 95 -2.06 -5.34 -14.86
CA ASP A 95 -2.74 -4.43 -13.94
C ASP A 95 -1.90 -3.18 -13.63
N GLY A 96 -2.52 -2.20 -12.99
CA GLY A 96 -1.87 -0.97 -12.53
C GLY A 96 -1.91 -0.83 -11.02
N TYR A 97 -1.11 0.10 -10.50
CA TYR A 97 -1.13 0.44 -9.08
C TYR A 97 -0.78 1.89 -8.78
N ILE A 98 -1.30 2.36 -7.65
CA ILE A 98 -0.96 3.61 -6.98
C ILE A 98 -0.73 3.23 -5.52
N VAL A 99 0.54 3.23 -5.10
CA VAL A 99 0.91 2.87 -3.73
C VAL A 99 1.77 3.94 -3.10
N SER A 100 1.52 4.21 -1.82
CA SER A 100 2.40 5.09 -1.05
C SER A 100 3.75 4.40 -0.76
N GLN A 101 4.83 5.17 -0.76
CA GLN A 101 6.18 4.65 -0.47
C GLN A 101 6.84 5.45 0.66
N LYS A 102 7.45 4.74 1.62
CA LYS A 102 8.32 5.38 2.61
C LYS A 102 9.62 5.83 1.94
N VAL A 103 9.97 7.10 2.12
CA VAL A 103 11.27 7.64 1.68
C VAL A 103 12.38 7.29 2.68
N ARG A 104 12.06 7.29 3.99
CA ARG A 104 13.01 6.92 5.04
C ARG A 104 13.39 5.44 4.92
N GLY A 105 14.70 5.17 4.86
CA GLY A 105 15.26 3.83 4.68
C GLY A 105 15.30 3.34 3.23
N ALA A 106 14.90 4.16 2.26
CA ALA A 106 15.09 3.86 0.85
C ALA A 106 16.56 4.05 0.43
N SER A 107 16.89 3.68 -0.81
CA SER A 107 18.26 3.82 -1.32
C SER A 107 18.74 5.27 -1.29
N LYS A 108 20.03 5.48 -0.99
CA LYS A 108 20.63 6.83 -0.95
C LYS A 108 20.43 7.58 -2.26
N THR A 109 20.49 6.88 -3.39
CA THR A 109 20.25 7.44 -4.73
C THR A 109 18.81 7.93 -4.89
N PHE A 110 17.82 7.15 -4.44
CA PHE A 110 16.41 7.54 -4.50
C PHE A 110 16.10 8.73 -3.59
N ILE A 111 16.65 8.73 -2.36
CA ILE A 111 16.49 9.86 -1.44
C ILE A 111 17.10 11.12 -2.04
N LYS A 112 18.32 11.04 -2.59
CA LYS A 112 18.96 12.18 -3.27
C LYS A 112 18.10 12.72 -4.40
N GLU A 113 17.51 11.85 -5.22
CA GLU A 113 16.67 12.28 -6.34
C GLU A 113 15.38 12.99 -5.89
N ILE A 114 14.76 12.52 -4.80
CA ILE A 114 13.60 13.18 -4.19
C ILE A 114 13.98 14.55 -3.61
N LEU A 115 15.15 14.66 -2.99
CA LEU A 115 15.58 15.89 -2.31
C LEU A 115 16.13 16.96 -3.26
N LYS A 116 16.45 16.62 -4.52
CA LYS A 116 16.82 17.61 -5.54
C LYS A 116 15.63 18.51 -5.85
N GLU A 117 15.82 19.82 -5.67
CA GLU A 117 14.80 20.84 -5.92
C GLU A 117 14.41 20.93 -7.40
N GLU A 118 15.31 20.54 -8.29
CA GLU A 118 15.07 20.51 -9.73
C GLU A 118 13.89 19.59 -10.09
N GLY A 119 12.97 20.14 -10.89
CA GLY A 119 11.75 19.46 -11.33
C GLY A 119 10.55 19.61 -10.39
N TYR A 120 10.69 20.27 -9.23
CA TYR A 120 9.53 20.64 -8.42
C TYR A 120 8.79 21.85 -9.00
N VAL A 121 7.47 21.71 -9.08
CA VAL A 121 6.56 22.81 -9.42
C VAL A 121 5.79 23.18 -8.15
N TYR A 122 5.90 24.44 -7.76
CA TYR A 122 5.17 25.00 -6.62
C TYR A 122 3.76 25.45 -7.03
N ASN A 123 2.83 25.42 -6.08
CA ASN A 123 1.60 26.19 -6.20
C ASN A 123 1.86 27.70 -6.06
N SER A 124 0.86 28.53 -6.38
CA SER A 124 0.97 30.00 -6.35
C SER A 124 1.43 30.55 -5.00
N THR A 125 0.98 29.96 -3.90
CA THR A 125 1.30 30.38 -2.53
C THR A 125 2.59 29.77 -1.97
N LYS A 126 3.30 28.93 -2.74
CA LYS A 126 4.48 28.17 -2.30
C LYS A 126 4.27 27.30 -1.05
N THR A 127 3.04 26.90 -0.76
CA THR A 127 2.70 26.00 0.36
C THR A 127 2.68 24.53 -0.04
N PHE A 128 2.77 24.24 -1.34
CA PHE A 128 2.78 22.88 -1.88
C PHE A 128 3.71 22.81 -3.08
N LYS A 129 4.42 21.69 -3.23
CA LYS A 129 5.20 21.39 -4.43
C LYS A 129 5.11 19.93 -4.82
N ILE A 130 5.19 19.67 -6.12
CA ILE A 130 5.14 18.34 -6.71
C ILE A 130 6.25 18.14 -7.73
N LYS A 131 6.86 16.95 -7.72
CA LYS A 131 7.83 16.48 -8.72
C LYS A 131 7.41 15.08 -9.15
N SER A 132 7.62 14.77 -10.42
CA SER A 132 7.48 13.38 -10.89
C SER A 132 8.65 12.96 -11.77
N PHE A 133 9.05 11.70 -11.66
CA PHE A 133 10.13 11.11 -12.45
C PHE A 133 9.94 9.60 -12.58
N PHE A 134 10.58 8.99 -13.56
CA PHE A 134 10.56 7.54 -13.71
C PHE A 134 11.71 6.89 -12.95
N ARG A 135 11.45 5.71 -12.38
CA ARG A 135 12.43 4.88 -11.69
C ARG A 135 12.28 3.44 -12.16
N GLU A 136 13.40 2.79 -12.40
CA GLU A 136 13.45 1.34 -12.53
C GLU A 136 13.81 0.71 -11.18
N ARG A 137 13.01 -0.26 -10.75
CA ARG A 137 13.24 -0.99 -9.51
C ARG A 137 13.24 -2.49 -9.79
N LYS A 138 14.38 -3.12 -9.53
CA LYS A 138 14.51 -4.58 -9.55
C LYS A 138 13.77 -5.19 -8.36
N THR A 139 12.99 -6.22 -8.62
CA THR A 139 12.35 -7.02 -7.58
C THR A 139 12.22 -8.47 -8.02
N LYS A 140 11.67 -9.32 -7.15
CA LYS A 140 11.42 -10.73 -7.45
C LYS A 140 9.92 -11.01 -7.44
N ASN A 141 9.45 -11.80 -8.40
CA ASN A 141 8.09 -12.30 -8.41
C ASN A 141 7.90 -13.45 -7.40
N GLU A 142 6.72 -14.08 -7.37
CA GLU A 142 6.44 -15.21 -6.47
C GLU A 142 7.33 -16.43 -6.74
N LYS A 143 7.76 -16.62 -8.00
CA LYS A 143 8.67 -17.70 -8.43
C LYS A 143 10.14 -17.40 -8.13
N GLY A 144 10.47 -16.19 -7.67
CA GLY A 144 11.82 -15.75 -7.37
C GLY A 144 12.60 -15.21 -8.58
N GLU A 145 11.96 -15.08 -9.73
CA GLU A 145 12.53 -14.52 -10.97
C GLU A 145 12.67 -13.00 -10.83
N GLU A 146 13.75 -12.44 -11.39
CA GLU A 146 14.00 -11.00 -11.33
C GLU A 146 13.13 -10.27 -12.38
N ILE A 147 12.37 -9.28 -11.92
CA ILE A 147 11.56 -8.39 -12.75
C ILE A 147 11.94 -6.93 -12.51
N ILE A 148 11.93 -6.15 -13.58
CA ILE A 148 12.18 -4.71 -13.54
C ILE A 148 10.84 -3.98 -13.57
N LEU A 149 10.51 -3.33 -12.45
CA LEU A 149 9.34 -2.45 -12.35
C LEU A 149 9.72 -1.07 -12.89
N LYS A 150 9.01 -0.60 -13.92
CA LYS A 150 9.11 0.77 -14.44
C LYS A 150 8.03 1.63 -13.78
N GLU A 151 8.44 2.44 -12.81
CA GLU A 151 7.52 3.13 -11.90
C GLU A 151 7.57 4.64 -12.15
N LYS A 152 6.41 5.29 -12.24
CA LYS A 152 6.32 6.75 -12.15
C LYS A 152 6.23 7.13 -10.68
N ILE A 153 7.24 7.82 -10.19
CA ILE A 153 7.27 8.35 -8.83
C ILE A 153 6.63 9.73 -8.86
N VAL A 154 5.69 9.96 -7.94
CA VAL A 154 5.12 11.28 -7.67
C VAL A 154 5.50 11.64 -6.24
N SER A 155 6.33 12.67 -6.09
CA SER A 155 6.76 13.20 -4.81
C SER A 155 6.08 14.54 -4.56
N CYS A 156 5.44 14.66 -3.40
CA CYS A 156 4.79 15.89 -2.98
C CYS A 156 5.33 16.35 -1.63
N TRP A 157 5.44 17.67 -1.46
CA TRP A 157 5.69 18.31 -0.19
C TRP A 157 4.58 19.34 0.06
N SER A 158 4.21 19.49 1.34
CA SER A 158 3.19 20.43 1.82
C SER A 158 3.68 21.07 3.12
N ALA A 159 3.56 22.39 3.22
CA ALA A 159 3.93 23.16 4.41
C ALA A 159 3.14 22.70 5.65
N ASP A 160 1.83 22.44 5.51
CA ASP A 160 0.97 21.99 6.60
C ASP A 160 1.40 20.60 7.11
N TYR A 161 1.74 19.70 6.18
CA TYR A 161 2.23 18.37 6.54
C TYR A 161 3.57 18.45 7.27
N GLU A 162 4.49 19.30 6.80
CA GLU A 162 5.79 19.52 7.44
C GLU A 162 5.64 20.09 8.86
N ALA A 163 4.82 21.13 9.04
CA ALA A 163 4.53 21.73 10.34
C ALA A 163 3.97 20.69 11.31
N ARG A 164 3.01 19.86 10.86
CA ARG A 164 2.43 18.78 11.66
C ARG A 164 3.47 17.74 12.08
N GLU A 165 4.34 17.31 11.16
CA GLU A 165 5.37 16.31 11.46
C GLU A 165 6.52 16.89 12.32
N LYS A 166 6.75 18.20 12.29
CA LYS A 166 7.67 18.89 13.23
C LYS A 166 7.10 18.86 14.66
N HIS A 167 5.84 19.26 14.83
CA HIS A 167 5.17 19.26 16.14
C HIS A 167 5.10 17.87 16.78
N LYS A 168 4.87 16.82 16.00
CA LYS A 168 4.89 15.43 16.50
C LYS A 168 6.26 14.99 17.00
N ARG A 169 7.35 15.48 16.39
CA ARG A 169 8.73 15.15 16.80
C ARG A 169 9.15 15.86 18.07
N GLU A 170 8.64 17.06 18.31
CA GLU A 170 8.93 17.85 19.52
C GLU A 170 8.15 17.35 20.75
N LYS A 171 7.09 16.56 20.54
CA LYS A 171 6.30 15.90 21.61
C LYS A 171 6.80 14.51 22.00
N LEU A 172 7.80 13.97 21.30
CA LEU A 172 8.43 12.66 21.56
C LEU A 172 9.69 12.83 22.39
#